data_AF-A0AB34K149-F1
#
_entry.id   AF-A0AB34K149-F1
#
_cell.length_a   1.000
_cell.length_b   1.000
_cell.length_c   1.000
_cell.angle_alpha   90.00
_cell.angle_beta   90.00
_cell.angle_gamma   90.00
#
_symmetry.space_group_name_H-M   'P 1'
#
loop_
_entity.id
_entity.type
_entity.pdbx_description
1 polymer ?
#
loop_
_entity_poly.entity_id
_entity_poly.type
_entity_poly.pdbx_seq_one_letter_code
_entity_poly.pdbx_strand_id
1 'polypeptide(L)'
;MLLQPLLLPFAYLPMGVPASRPAALARLACAPFMQVAEVIEPPLMESSCGFDFVPLLTALQTGEWREADQLTRDALIKLAGSAAVARGYVYFTEAPNLPEEDMATIERLWRAYSGNKFGYSVQRDVFNSKKVGRNFEKLFERIGWKNPDGTLLRWLPEAKSDEFIYDVEKAVPGHLPLTSTLRGTQLLQRLMDHKAWERDEFTSS
;
A
#
# COMPACT_ATOMS: atom_id res chain seq x y z
N MET A 1 -52.64 45.13 72.92
CA MET A 1 -51.34 45.14 73.62
C MET A 1 -50.79 43.72 73.62
N LEU A 2 -49.53 43.59 73.16
CA LEU A 2 -48.61 42.44 73.32
C LEU A 2 -49.04 41.18 72.52
N LEU A 3 -48.20 40.45 71.79
CA LEU A 3 -46.76 40.48 71.56
C LEU A 3 -46.49 39.59 70.31
N GLN A 4 -45.54 39.96 69.46
CA GLN A 4 -44.83 39.06 68.54
C GLN A 4 -43.93 38.11 69.38
N PRO A 5 -43.45 36.94 68.87
CA PRO A 5 -42.27 36.98 68.00
C PRO A 5 -42.08 35.86 66.95
N LEU A 6 -41.15 36.22 66.06
CA LEU A 6 -40.32 35.50 65.07
C LEU A 6 -39.68 34.16 65.49
N LEU A 7 -39.26 33.42 64.44
CA LEU A 7 -38.17 32.42 64.28
C LEU A 7 -38.74 31.11 63.69
N LEU A 8 -38.23 30.41 62.68
CA LEU A 8 -37.16 30.52 61.66
C LEU A 8 -37.53 29.51 60.55
N PRO A 9 -36.95 29.59 59.34
CA PRO A 9 -37.24 28.68 58.23
C PRO A 9 -36.26 27.50 58.21
N PHE A 10 -36.71 26.29 57.88
CA PHE A 10 -35.80 25.27 57.35
C PHE A 10 -36.55 24.18 56.56
N ALA A 11 -35.93 23.84 55.44
CA ALA A 11 -35.91 22.52 54.81
C ALA A 11 -37.02 22.14 53.80
N TYR A 12 -36.53 22.02 52.56
CA TYR A 12 -36.64 20.86 51.69
C TYR A 12 -37.90 20.69 50.83
N LEU A 13 -37.69 20.94 49.54
CA LEU A 13 -38.37 20.27 48.43
C LEU A 13 -38.14 18.75 48.54
N PRO A 14 -39.19 17.95 48.34
CA PRO A 14 -39.06 16.78 47.48
C PRO A 14 -40.15 16.84 46.40
N MET A 15 -39.75 17.15 45.16
CA MET A 15 -40.63 16.89 44.02
C MET A 15 -40.61 15.39 43.77
N GLY A 16 -41.72 14.75 44.13
CA GLY A 16 -41.98 13.35 43.88
C GLY A 16 -41.99 13.03 42.38
N VAL A 17 -41.50 11.84 42.08
CA VAL A 17 -41.80 11.12 40.84
C VAL A 17 -43.12 10.36 41.06
N PRO A 18 -44.02 10.35 40.08
CA PRO A 18 -44.47 9.06 39.54
C PRO A 18 -44.41 9.07 38.01
N ALA A 19 -43.80 8.06 37.37
CA ALA A 19 -44.48 6.86 36.86
C ALA A 19 -45.70 7.21 35.99
N SER A 20 -45.87 6.80 34.73
CA SER A 20 -45.35 5.69 33.96
C SER A 20 -45.99 5.76 32.56
N ARG A 21 -45.33 5.19 31.54
CA ARG A 21 -45.94 4.34 30.48
C ARG A 21 -44.84 3.84 29.54
N PRO A 22 -44.72 2.52 29.31
CA PRO A 22 -43.82 1.98 28.31
C PRO A 22 -44.56 1.81 26.98
N ALA A 23 -43.97 2.25 25.87
CA ALA A 23 -44.25 1.73 24.53
C ALA A 23 -43.33 2.37 23.50
N ALA A 24 -42.28 1.65 23.11
CA ALA A 24 -41.84 1.50 21.72
C ALA A 24 -40.46 0.83 21.72
N LEU A 25 -40.45 -0.49 21.51
CA LEU A 25 -39.27 -1.23 21.07
C LEU A 25 -38.85 -0.68 19.70
N ALA A 26 -37.96 0.31 19.70
CA ALA A 26 -37.21 0.67 18.51
C ALA A 26 -36.24 -0.48 18.22
N ARG A 27 -36.48 -1.14 17.10
CA ARG A 27 -35.71 -2.26 16.55
C ARG A 27 -34.21 -1.98 16.64
N LEU A 28 -33.48 -2.84 17.38
CA LEU A 28 -32.06 -3.05 17.14
C LEU A 28 -31.91 -3.55 15.70
N ALA A 29 -31.39 -2.70 14.82
CA ALA A 29 -30.91 -3.13 13.52
C ALA A 29 -29.81 -2.18 13.06
N CYS A 30 -28.57 -2.53 13.40
CA CYS A 30 -27.48 -2.52 12.43
C CYS A 30 -26.38 -3.40 13.02
N ALA A 31 -26.42 -4.70 12.69
CA ALA A 31 -25.23 -5.53 12.82
C ALA A 31 -24.14 -4.88 11.94
N PRO A 32 -22.87 -4.82 12.38
CA PRO A 32 -21.81 -4.34 11.52
C PRO A 32 -21.81 -5.21 10.26
N PHE A 33 -21.85 -4.53 9.11
CA PHE A 33 -21.61 -5.14 7.80
C PHE A 33 -20.21 -5.74 7.83
N MET A 34 -20.11 -7.00 8.23
CA MET A 34 -18.88 -7.78 8.16
C MET A 34 -18.63 -7.99 6.67
N GLN A 35 -17.75 -7.17 6.11
CA GLN A 35 -17.31 -7.30 4.73
C GLN A 35 -16.64 -8.66 4.63
N VAL A 36 -17.26 -9.57 3.85
CA VAL A 36 -16.67 -10.86 3.53
C VAL A 36 -15.38 -10.55 2.79
N ALA A 37 -14.23 -10.81 3.43
CA ALA A 37 -12.96 -10.78 2.73
C ALA A 37 -13.05 -11.85 1.63
N GLU A 38 -13.12 -11.39 0.39
CA GLU A 38 -13.08 -12.25 -0.78
C GLU A 38 -11.80 -13.09 -0.68
N VAL A 39 -11.94 -14.42 -0.63
CA VAL A 39 -10.80 -15.32 -0.58
C VAL A 39 -10.15 -15.27 -1.94
N ILE A 40 -9.17 -14.39 -2.11
CA ILE A 40 -8.34 -14.32 -3.31
C ILE A 40 -7.50 -15.59 -3.33
N GLU A 41 -7.78 -16.50 -4.28
CA GLU A 41 -6.92 -17.65 -4.51
C GLU A 41 -5.50 -17.15 -4.83
N PRO A 42 -4.46 -17.69 -4.18
CA PRO A 42 -3.10 -17.20 -4.36
C PRO A 42 -2.71 -17.35 -5.83
N PRO A 43 -2.15 -16.30 -6.45
CA PRO A 43 -1.77 -16.36 -7.85
C PRO A 43 -0.66 -17.39 -8.05
N LEU A 44 -0.51 -17.85 -9.29
CA LEU A 44 0.53 -18.80 -9.67
C LEU A 44 1.93 -18.27 -9.31
N MET A 45 2.64 -19.02 -8.46
CA MET A 45 3.99 -18.72 -7.98
C MET A 45 5.01 -19.66 -8.65
N GLU A 46 5.43 -19.30 -9.85
CA GLU A 46 6.49 -20.00 -10.57
C GLU A 46 7.85 -19.37 -10.29
N SER A 47 8.89 -20.18 -10.27
CA SER A 47 10.27 -19.70 -10.14
C SER A 47 11.19 -20.59 -10.96
N SER A 48 11.99 -19.95 -11.81
CA SER A 48 13.00 -20.64 -12.62
C SER A 48 14.25 -21.01 -11.80
N CYS A 49 14.49 -20.30 -10.69
CA CYS A 49 15.65 -20.48 -9.82
C CYS A 49 15.30 -21.01 -8.42
N GLY A 50 14.05 -21.40 -8.18
CA GLY A 50 13.60 -21.92 -6.87
C GLY A 50 13.56 -20.87 -5.77
N PHE A 51 13.29 -19.61 -6.11
CA PHE A 51 13.13 -18.52 -5.16
C PHE A 51 11.85 -18.69 -4.33
N ASP A 52 11.96 -18.50 -3.01
CA ASP A 52 10.83 -18.57 -2.10
C ASP A 52 10.08 -17.23 -2.04
N PHE A 53 8.91 -17.18 -2.68
CA PHE A 53 8.02 -16.02 -2.69
C PHE A 53 7.01 -15.99 -1.55
N VAL A 54 6.96 -17.02 -0.68
CA VAL A 54 6.00 -17.11 0.43
C VAL A 54 6.06 -15.89 1.36
N PRO A 55 7.24 -15.33 1.72
CA PRO A 55 7.29 -14.12 2.54
C PRO A 55 6.63 -12.92 1.86
N LEU A 56 6.89 -12.72 0.56
CA LEU A 56 6.30 -11.62 -0.21
C LEU A 56 4.78 -11.79 -0.33
N LEU A 57 4.33 -13.00 -0.64
CA LEU A 57 2.91 -13.35 -0.67
C LEU A 57 2.23 -13.02 0.66
N THR A 58 2.84 -13.43 1.77
CA THR A 58 2.28 -13.24 3.12
C THR A 58 2.16 -11.75 3.44
N ALA A 59 3.22 -10.97 3.20
CA ALA A 59 3.20 -9.53 3.45
C ALA A 59 2.15 -8.80 2.60
N LEU A 60 1.97 -9.18 1.34
CA LEU A 60 0.93 -8.61 0.47
C LEU A 60 -0.48 -9.01 0.92
N GLN A 61 -0.69 -10.25 1.33
CA GLN A 61 -1.97 -10.76 1.85
C GLN A 61 -2.39 -10.05 3.14
N THR A 62 -1.44 -9.76 4.03
CA THR A 62 -1.72 -9.07 5.30
C THR A 62 -1.79 -7.56 5.16
N GLY A 63 -1.52 -7.00 3.97
CA GLY A 63 -1.50 -5.56 3.73
C GLY A 63 -0.27 -4.85 4.30
N GLU A 64 0.81 -5.59 4.59
CA GLU A 64 2.09 -5.05 5.04
C GLU A 64 2.91 -4.53 3.84
N TRP A 65 2.38 -3.51 3.15
CA TRP A 65 2.92 -3.00 1.88
C TRP A 65 4.37 -2.52 1.97
N ARG A 66 4.78 -2.00 3.13
CA ARG A 66 6.15 -1.56 3.38
C ARG A 66 7.12 -2.73 3.45
N GLU A 67 6.71 -3.81 4.10
CA GLU A 67 7.49 -5.05 4.15
C GLU A 67 7.53 -5.70 2.76
N ALA A 68 6.41 -5.75 2.05
CA ALA A 68 6.35 -6.25 0.68
C ALA A 68 7.29 -5.49 -0.27
N ASP A 69 7.40 -4.16 -0.13
CA ASP A 69 8.36 -3.35 -0.91
C ASP A 69 9.81 -3.75 -0.62
N GLN A 70 10.16 -3.91 0.67
CA GLN A 70 11.49 -4.33 1.07
C GLN A 70 11.80 -5.76 0.60
N LEU A 71 10.88 -6.70 0.76
CA LEU A 71 11.01 -8.08 0.28
C LEU A 71 11.16 -8.14 -1.24
N THR A 72 10.47 -7.26 -1.98
CA THR A 72 10.63 -7.15 -3.44
C THR A 72 12.03 -6.68 -3.79
N ARG A 73 12.57 -5.68 -3.08
CA ARG A 73 13.96 -5.22 -3.28
C ARG A 73 14.97 -6.32 -2.99
N ASP A 74 14.78 -7.06 -1.91
CA ASP A 74 15.64 -8.19 -1.52
C ASP A 74 15.55 -9.33 -2.53
N ALA A 75 14.36 -9.60 -3.08
CA ALA A 75 14.17 -10.57 -4.15
C ALA A 75 14.95 -10.17 -5.40
N LEU A 76 14.84 -8.92 -5.87
CA LEU A 76 15.60 -8.44 -7.03
C LEU A 76 17.12 -8.59 -6.83
N ILE A 77 17.63 -8.30 -5.62
CA ILE A 77 19.05 -8.46 -5.28
C ILE A 77 19.47 -9.93 -5.35
N LYS A 78 18.67 -10.84 -4.77
CA LYS A 78 18.95 -12.27 -4.78
C LYS A 78 18.89 -12.86 -6.19
N LEU A 79 17.87 -12.48 -6.97
CA LEU A 79 17.68 -12.91 -8.35
C LEU A 79 18.79 -12.42 -9.30
N ALA A 80 19.36 -11.23 -9.04
CA ALA A 80 20.51 -10.72 -9.79
C ALA A 80 21.82 -11.47 -9.49
N GLY A 81 21.85 -12.34 -8.48
CA GLY A 81 22.95 -13.26 -8.18
C GLY A 81 23.92 -12.79 -7.08
N SER A 82 24.94 -13.60 -6.82
CA SER A 82 25.84 -13.45 -5.66
C SER A 82 26.58 -12.12 -5.62
N ALA A 83 26.95 -11.55 -6.78
CA ALA A 83 27.60 -10.24 -6.85
C ALA A 83 26.65 -9.10 -6.39
N ALA A 84 25.36 -9.20 -6.68
CA ALA A 84 24.35 -8.25 -6.23
C ALA A 84 24.10 -8.37 -4.74
N VAL A 85 24.01 -9.61 -4.23
CA VAL A 85 23.89 -9.89 -2.81
C VAL A 85 25.07 -9.31 -2.03
N ALA A 86 26.31 -9.50 -2.50
CA ALA A 86 27.51 -9.01 -1.81
C ALA A 86 27.56 -7.48 -1.68
N ARG A 87 27.00 -6.74 -2.65
CA ARG A 87 26.96 -5.26 -2.61
C ARG A 87 25.66 -4.66 -2.06
N GLY A 88 24.60 -5.46 -1.98
CA GLY A 88 23.28 -5.05 -1.47
C GLY A 88 22.43 -4.21 -2.44
N TYR A 89 22.70 -4.24 -3.75
CA TYR A 89 21.88 -3.58 -4.77
C TYR A 89 22.10 -4.16 -6.18
N VAL A 90 21.13 -3.91 -7.07
CA VAL A 90 21.15 -4.35 -8.47
C VAL A 90 21.67 -3.23 -9.39
N TYR A 91 22.56 -3.55 -10.31
CA TYR A 91 22.95 -2.62 -11.38
C TYR A 91 21.93 -2.65 -12.52
N PHE A 92 21.75 -1.52 -13.20
CA PHE A 92 20.83 -1.44 -14.35
C PHE A 92 21.21 -2.40 -15.49
N THR A 93 22.48 -2.81 -15.61
CA THR A 93 22.94 -3.79 -16.59
C THR A 93 22.51 -5.22 -16.27
N GLU A 94 22.13 -5.49 -15.02
CA GLU A 94 21.71 -6.81 -14.55
C GLU A 94 20.20 -6.98 -14.63
N ALA A 95 19.45 -5.89 -14.53
CA ALA A 95 17.99 -5.90 -14.60
C ALA A 95 17.44 -6.64 -15.84
N PRO A 96 17.97 -6.49 -17.08
CA PRO A 96 17.49 -7.24 -18.24
C PRO A 96 17.72 -8.76 -18.17
N ASN A 97 18.63 -9.21 -17.30
CA ASN A 97 18.97 -10.63 -17.14
C ASN A 97 18.24 -11.28 -15.97
N LEU A 98 17.37 -10.54 -15.26
CA LEU A 98 16.55 -11.11 -14.20
C LEU A 98 15.66 -12.21 -14.78
N PRO A 99 15.45 -13.33 -14.06
CA PRO A 99 14.70 -14.43 -14.60
C PRO A 99 13.24 -14.03 -14.85
N GLU A 100 12.74 -14.36 -16.03
CA GLU A 100 11.45 -13.86 -16.51
C GLU A 100 10.26 -14.41 -15.71
N GLU A 101 10.32 -15.70 -15.35
CA GLU A 101 9.29 -16.36 -14.52
C GLU A 101 9.21 -15.74 -13.13
N ASP A 102 10.36 -15.47 -12.51
CA ASP A 102 10.45 -14.85 -11.20
C ASP A 102 9.94 -13.40 -11.21
N MET A 103 10.29 -12.62 -12.24
CA MET A 103 9.76 -11.27 -12.44
C MET A 103 8.24 -11.28 -12.66
N ALA A 104 7.72 -12.24 -13.43
CA ALA A 104 6.29 -12.42 -13.64
C ALA A 104 5.56 -12.79 -12.33
N THR A 105 6.14 -13.66 -11.50
CA THR A 105 5.57 -14.00 -10.19
C THR A 105 5.51 -12.80 -9.24
N ILE A 106 6.57 -11.98 -9.16
CA ILE A 106 6.55 -10.73 -8.39
C ILE A 106 5.39 -9.84 -8.86
N GLU A 107 5.23 -9.68 -10.17
CA GLU A 107 4.18 -8.82 -10.73
C GLU A 107 2.77 -9.38 -10.49
N ARG A 108 2.56 -10.69 -10.64
CA ARG A 108 1.28 -11.34 -10.33
C ARG A 108 0.88 -11.11 -8.87
N LEU A 109 1.83 -11.24 -7.95
CA LEU A 109 1.60 -11.00 -6.53
C LEU A 109 1.20 -9.53 -6.27
N TRP A 110 1.97 -8.57 -6.76
CA TRP A 110 1.65 -7.15 -6.60
C TRP A 110 0.28 -6.80 -7.18
N ARG A 111 -0.02 -7.29 -8.39
CA ARG A 111 -1.30 -7.02 -9.06
C ARG A 111 -2.49 -7.68 -8.35
N ALA A 112 -2.35 -8.93 -7.91
CA ALA A 112 -3.44 -9.66 -7.25
C ALA A 112 -3.92 -8.96 -5.98
N TYR A 113 -3.00 -8.57 -5.10
CA TYR A 113 -3.37 -7.98 -3.80
C TYR A 113 -3.64 -6.48 -3.85
N SER A 114 -3.13 -5.76 -4.85
CA SER A 114 -3.39 -4.33 -5.02
C SER A 114 -4.60 -4.02 -5.91
N GLY A 115 -5.30 -5.02 -6.43
CA GLY A 115 -6.38 -4.81 -7.40
C GLY A 115 -5.87 -4.21 -8.72
N ASN A 116 -4.73 -4.70 -9.23
CA ASN A 116 -4.02 -4.20 -10.41
C ASN A 116 -3.50 -2.75 -10.30
N LYS A 117 -3.36 -2.22 -9.08
CA LYS A 117 -2.94 -0.83 -8.86
C LYS A 117 -1.43 -0.66 -8.78
N PHE A 118 -0.71 -1.67 -8.32
CA PHE A 118 0.73 -1.66 -8.11
C PHE A 118 1.42 -2.71 -8.98
N GLY A 119 2.71 -2.48 -9.26
CA GLY A 119 3.53 -3.34 -10.12
C GLY A 119 4.40 -2.55 -11.09
N TYR A 120 5.45 -3.20 -11.60
CA TYR A 120 6.37 -2.62 -12.58
C TYR A 120 5.70 -2.48 -13.96
N SER A 121 4.78 -3.39 -14.31
CA SER A 121 4.02 -3.26 -15.56
C SER A 121 3.06 -2.06 -15.51
N VAL A 122 2.47 -1.77 -14.34
CA VAL A 122 1.64 -0.58 -14.12
C VAL A 122 2.47 0.69 -14.25
N GLN A 123 3.68 0.71 -13.66
CA GLN A 123 4.63 1.83 -13.82
C GLN A 123 5.03 2.02 -15.28
N ARG A 124 5.30 0.92 -16.01
CA ARG A 124 5.62 0.92 -17.44
C ARG A 124 4.49 1.54 -18.26
N ASP A 125 3.25 1.16 -18.01
CA ASP A 125 2.08 1.66 -18.73
C ASP A 125 1.89 3.16 -18.51
N VAL A 126 2.08 3.63 -17.27
CA VAL A 126 2.09 5.07 -16.95
C VAL A 126 3.23 5.77 -17.69
N PHE A 127 4.45 5.22 -17.67
CA PHE A 127 5.63 5.78 -18.31
C PHE A 127 5.49 5.90 -19.84
N ASN A 128 4.92 4.89 -20.48
CA ASN A 128 4.69 4.84 -21.93
C ASN A 128 3.43 5.58 -22.37
N SER A 129 2.58 6.03 -21.45
CA SER A 129 1.37 6.78 -21.78
C SER A 129 1.70 8.07 -22.55
N LYS A 130 0.82 8.49 -23.47
CA LYS A 130 0.99 9.72 -24.27
C LYS A 130 1.21 10.99 -23.41
N LYS A 131 0.66 11.01 -22.19
CA LYS A 131 0.77 12.14 -21.26
C LYS A 131 2.18 12.26 -20.67
N VAL A 132 2.79 11.11 -20.32
CA VAL A 132 4.13 11.05 -19.71
C VAL A 132 5.20 11.03 -20.80
N GLY A 133 5.02 10.24 -21.86
CA GLY A 133 5.92 10.20 -23.02
C GLY A 133 7.35 9.82 -22.65
N ARG A 134 7.52 8.83 -21.77
CA ARG A 134 8.80 8.35 -21.25
C ARG A 134 9.66 9.43 -20.57
N ASN A 135 9.02 10.46 -20.02
CA ASN A 135 9.68 11.50 -19.23
C ASN A 135 9.60 11.17 -17.72
N PHE A 136 10.76 11.02 -17.07
CA PHE A 136 10.83 10.66 -15.64
C PHE A 136 10.24 11.70 -14.71
N GLU A 137 10.37 12.99 -15.01
CA GLU A 137 9.83 14.04 -14.16
C GLU A 137 8.30 13.96 -14.10
N LYS A 138 7.67 13.75 -15.26
CA LYS A 138 6.22 13.54 -15.37
C LYS A 138 5.79 12.20 -14.78
N LEU A 139 6.63 11.16 -14.91
CA LEU A 139 6.37 9.87 -14.27
C LEU A 139 6.28 10.03 -12.76
N PHE A 140 7.29 10.64 -12.14
CA PHE A 140 7.35 10.80 -10.68
C PHE A 140 6.20 11.65 -10.14
N GLU A 141 5.76 12.67 -10.87
CA GLU A 141 4.54 13.39 -10.53
C GLU A 141 3.31 12.47 -10.59
N ARG A 142 3.21 11.63 -11.63
CA ARG A 142 2.04 10.78 -11.87
C ARG A 142 1.92 9.59 -10.91
N ILE A 143 3.05 9.00 -10.52
CA ILE A 143 3.11 7.89 -9.56
C ILE A 143 3.29 8.37 -8.11
N GLY A 144 3.26 9.68 -7.87
CA GLY A 144 3.28 10.26 -6.52
C GLY A 144 4.63 10.13 -5.81
N TRP A 145 5.74 10.24 -6.53
CA TRP A 145 7.12 10.23 -6.00
C TRP A 145 7.74 11.63 -5.89
N LYS A 146 6.91 12.69 -5.99
CA LYS A 146 7.32 14.08 -5.77
C LYS A 146 6.52 14.69 -4.62
N ASN A 147 7.22 15.46 -3.78
CA ASN A 147 6.62 16.37 -2.82
C ASN A 147 5.93 17.55 -3.54
N PRO A 148 5.01 18.27 -2.87
CA PRO A 148 4.36 19.46 -3.42
C PRO A 148 5.35 20.58 -3.81
N ASP A 149 6.54 20.60 -3.21
CA ASP A 149 7.62 21.55 -3.51
C ASP A 149 8.45 21.17 -4.75
N GLY A 150 8.17 20.02 -5.37
CA GLY A 150 8.85 19.49 -6.54
C GLY A 150 10.05 18.60 -6.25
N THR A 151 10.44 18.42 -4.98
CA THR A 151 11.52 17.50 -4.58
C THR A 151 11.06 16.05 -4.64
N LEU A 152 11.98 15.10 -4.85
CA LEU A 152 11.64 13.67 -4.85
C LEU A 152 11.46 13.15 -3.42
N LEU A 153 10.50 12.26 -3.24
CA LEU A 153 10.30 11.55 -1.97
C LEU A 153 11.53 10.69 -1.64
N ARG A 154 11.84 10.59 -0.35
CA ARG A 154 12.97 9.79 0.14
C ARG A 154 12.50 8.65 1.03
N TRP A 155 13.03 7.47 0.72
CA TRP A 155 12.80 6.29 1.54
C TRP A 155 13.95 6.21 2.53
N LEU A 156 13.62 6.28 3.82
CA LEU A 156 14.58 6.35 4.90
C LEU A 156 14.23 5.27 5.94
N PRO A 157 15.09 4.27 6.18
CA PRO A 157 14.81 3.20 7.13
C PRO A 157 14.54 3.70 8.56
N GLU A 158 15.23 4.77 8.97
CA GLU A 158 15.23 5.31 10.33
C GLU A 158 14.32 6.54 10.51
N ALA A 159 13.56 6.92 9.48
CA ALA A 159 12.65 8.04 9.60
C ALA A 159 11.46 7.69 10.51
N LYS A 160 11.00 8.68 11.30
CA LYS A 160 9.83 8.53 12.17
C LYS A 160 8.52 8.30 11.39
N SER A 161 8.50 8.71 10.14
CA SER A 161 7.37 8.58 9.22
C SER A 161 7.92 8.41 7.80
N ASP A 162 7.37 7.45 7.06
CA ASP A 162 7.68 7.32 5.64
C ASP A 162 7.03 8.47 4.84
N GLU A 163 7.76 8.97 3.84
CA GLU A 163 7.22 9.95 2.89
C GLU A 163 6.33 9.29 1.83
N PHE A 164 6.47 7.97 1.63
CA PHE A 164 5.69 7.17 0.69
C PHE A 164 4.38 6.67 1.30
N ILE A 165 3.38 6.40 0.44
CA ILE A 165 2.05 5.96 0.84
C ILE A 165 1.94 4.45 0.71
N TYR A 166 1.99 3.75 1.84
CA TYR A 166 1.82 2.29 1.95
C TYR A 166 0.36 1.90 2.20
N ASP A 167 -0.55 2.41 1.37
CA ASP A 167 -1.98 2.23 1.51
C ASP A 167 -2.60 2.12 0.10
N VAL A 168 -3.24 0.99 -0.19
CA VAL A 168 -3.82 0.71 -1.52
C VAL A 168 -4.90 1.70 -1.88
N GLU A 169 -5.69 2.19 -0.93
CA GLU A 169 -6.81 3.08 -1.23
C GLU A 169 -6.29 4.49 -1.57
N LYS A 170 -5.33 4.99 -0.77
CA LYS A 170 -4.82 6.37 -0.88
C LYS A 170 -3.75 6.56 -1.96
N ALA A 171 -2.91 5.55 -2.19
CA ALA A 171 -1.83 5.67 -3.17
C ALA A 171 -2.37 5.84 -4.59
N VAL A 172 -1.54 6.30 -5.51
CA VAL A 172 -1.89 6.36 -6.95
C VAL A 172 -1.44 5.07 -7.67
N PRO A 173 -2.00 4.74 -8.85
CA PRO A 173 -1.52 3.61 -9.64
C PRO A 173 -0.02 3.72 -9.96
N GLY A 174 0.71 2.63 -9.79
CA GLY A 174 2.16 2.54 -10.00
C GLY A 174 3.01 3.13 -8.86
N HIS A 175 2.42 3.52 -7.73
CA HIS A 175 3.19 4.07 -6.59
C HIS A 175 4.20 3.07 -6.02
N LEU A 176 3.83 1.78 -5.97
CA LEU A 176 4.67 0.67 -5.52
C LEU A 176 4.83 -0.36 -6.65
N PRO A 177 5.89 -1.18 -6.62
CA PRO A 177 7.04 -1.14 -5.70
C PRO A 177 8.02 0.01 -6.00
N LEU A 178 8.82 0.38 -5.00
CA LEU A 178 9.81 1.46 -5.07
C LEU A 178 11.12 0.98 -5.69
N THR A 179 11.70 1.82 -6.54
CA THR A 179 13.08 1.65 -7.02
C THR A 179 13.89 2.88 -6.66
N SER A 180 15.04 2.68 -6.00
CA SER A 180 15.89 3.81 -5.61
C SER A 180 16.41 4.56 -6.84
N THR A 181 16.17 5.86 -6.88
CA THR A 181 16.65 6.77 -7.92
C THR A 181 17.87 7.60 -7.50
N LEU A 182 18.42 7.34 -6.30
CA LEU A 182 19.61 8.03 -5.77
C LEU A 182 20.85 7.84 -6.66
N ARG A 183 20.89 6.76 -7.45
CA ARG A 183 21.96 6.43 -8.39
C ARG A 183 21.54 6.65 -9.86
N GLY A 184 20.50 7.44 -10.08
CA GLY A 184 19.90 7.69 -11.39
C GLY A 184 18.70 6.80 -11.68
N THR A 185 18.07 7.03 -12.84
CA THR A 185 16.80 6.40 -13.23
C THR A 185 16.95 5.17 -14.11
N GLN A 186 18.20 4.80 -14.46
CA GLN A 186 18.49 3.71 -15.40
C GLN A 186 18.00 2.36 -14.90
N LEU A 187 18.12 2.07 -13.60
CA LEU A 187 17.62 0.80 -13.03
C LEU A 187 16.10 0.70 -13.18
N LEU A 188 15.37 1.73 -12.74
CA LEU A 188 13.91 1.78 -12.87
C LEU A 188 13.50 1.64 -14.34
N GLN A 189 14.19 2.32 -15.25
CA GLN A 189 13.92 2.19 -16.68
C GLN A 189 14.05 0.74 -17.15
N ARG A 190 15.15 0.07 -16.77
CA ARG A 190 15.43 -1.32 -17.19
C ARG A 190 14.48 -2.32 -16.57
N LEU A 191 14.00 -2.06 -15.35
CA LEU A 191 12.92 -2.85 -14.73
C LEU A 191 11.61 -2.64 -15.48
N MET A 192 11.21 -1.42 -15.83
CA MET A 192 9.99 -1.15 -16.61
C MET A 192 10.06 -1.64 -18.06
N ASP A 193 11.25 -1.67 -18.66
CA ASP A 193 11.48 -2.17 -20.03
C ASP A 193 11.80 -3.69 -20.03
N HIS A 194 11.58 -4.40 -18.93
CA HIS A 194 11.88 -5.83 -18.84
C HIS A 194 10.93 -6.67 -19.72
N LYS A 195 11.47 -7.70 -20.39
CA LYS A 195 10.72 -8.57 -21.32
C LYS A 195 9.57 -9.35 -20.66
N ALA A 196 9.60 -9.55 -19.34
CA ALA A 196 8.52 -10.24 -18.62
C ALA A 196 7.15 -9.56 -18.84
N TRP A 197 7.14 -8.26 -19.09
CA TRP A 197 5.92 -7.48 -19.30
C TRP A 197 5.35 -7.57 -20.73
N GLU A 198 6.04 -8.27 -21.63
CA GLU A 198 5.57 -8.54 -23.00
C GLU A 198 4.62 -9.74 -23.06
N ARG A 199 4.50 -10.50 -21.96
CA ARG A 199 3.54 -11.60 -21.85
C ARG A 199 2.11 -11.06 -21.90
N ASP A 200 1.24 -11.82 -22.57
CA ASP A 200 -0.18 -11.47 -22.75
C ASP A 200 -0.92 -11.19 -21.42
N GLU A 201 -0.45 -11.79 -20.31
CA GLU A 201 -1.01 -11.60 -18.97
C GLU A 201 -0.80 -10.17 -18.39
N PHE A 202 0.20 -9.43 -18.87
CA PHE A 202 0.54 -8.06 -18.40
C PHE A 202 0.28 -6.97 -19.43
N THR A 203 -0.04 -7.32 -20.67
CA THR A 203 -0.41 -6.34 -21.69
C THR A 203 -1.88 -5.97 -21.56
N SER A 204 -2.15 -4.72 -21.17
CA SER A 204 -3.49 -4.13 -21.25
C SER A 204 -3.97 -4.18 -22.72
N SER A 205 -4.99 -5.00 -23.01
CA SER A 205 -5.63 -5.09 -24.34
C SER A 205 -6.35 -3.81 -24.73
#